data_AF-A0A7J3FD46-F1
#
_entry.id   AF-A0A7J3FD46-F1
#
_cell.length_a   1.000
_cell.length_b   1.000
_cell.length_c   1.000
_cell.angle_alpha   90.00
_cell.angle_beta   90.00
_cell.angle_gamma   90.00
#
_symmetry.space_group_name_H-M   'P 1'
#
loop_
_entity.id
_entity.type
_entity.pdbx_description
1 polymer ?
#
loop_
_entity_poly.entity_id
_entity_poly.type
_entity_poly.pdbx_seq_one_letter_code
_entity_poly.pdbx_strand_id
1 'polypeptide(L)'
;PEAYRYMCENVRLNRVGDKVIPILGDAREAVKGIEKADRVLMPLPEKAREFLDTALTALKPEGGVVHFYDFGREPDPFSPSLHFLKEKSGRRVELLGARKLRSYAPRCYHIVLDVAIS
;
A
#
# COMPACT_ATOMS: atom_id res chain seq x y z
N PRO A 1 7.38 -12.43 17.39
CA PRO A 1 7.88 -11.75 16.16
C PRO A 1 8.44 -10.36 16.50
N GLU A 2 9.71 -10.09 16.21
CA GLU A 2 10.42 -8.90 16.71
C GLU A 2 9.85 -7.57 16.18
N ALA A 3 9.54 -7.50 14.87
CA ALA A 3 8.98 -6.27 14.28
C ALA A 3 7.67 -5.82 14.95
N TYR A 4 6.79 -6.78 15.28
CA TYR A 4 5.54 -6.51 15.99
C TYR A 4 5.79 -6.00 17.41
N ARG A 5 6.75 -6.59 18.13
CA ARG A 5 7.14 -6.15 19.49
C ARG A 5 7.56 -4.67 19.47
N TYR A 6 8.39 -4.29 18.50
CA TYR A 6 8.79 -2.88 18.33
C TYR A 6 7.64 -1.98 17.89
N MET A 7 6.69 -2.46 17.09
CA MET A 7 5.48 -1.69 16.75
C MET A 7 4.66 -1.36 18.00
N CYS A 8 4.40 -2.33 18.87
CA CYS A 8 3.69 -2.10 20.13
C CYS A 8 4.44 -1.11 21.05
N GLU A 9 5.76 -1.26 21.13
CA GLU A 9 6.60 -0.32 21.90
C GLU A 9 6.56 1.09 21.32
N ASN A 10 6.61 1.24 20.01
CA ASN A 10 6.50 2.55 19.35
C ASN A 10 5.14 3.21 19.59
N VAL A 11 4.05 2.45 19.55
CA VAL A 11 2.71 2.95 19.90
C VAL A 11 2.67 3.47 21.33
N ARG A 12 3.27 2.73 22.27
CA ARG A 12 3.37 3.12 23.69
C ARG A 12 4.21 4.38 23.87
N LEU A 13 5.40 4.44 23.27
CA LEU A 13 6.32 5.58 23.37
C LEU A 13 5.71 6.87 22.82
N ASN A 14 4.98 6.77 21.70
CA ASN A 14 4.32 7.92 21.07
C ASN A 14 2.94 8.26 21.68
N ARG A 15 2.44 7.46 22.63
CA ARG A 15 1.15 7.68 23.31
C ARG A 15 -0.05 7.77 22.35
N VAL A 16 -0.10 6.88 21.36
CA VAL A 16 -1.13 6.83 20.31
C VAL A 16 -1.96 5.55 20.34
N GLY A 17 -2.07 4.90 21.50
CA GLY A 17 -2.79 3.63 21.65
C GLY A 17 -4.30 3.73 21.42
N ASP A 18 -4.86 4.95 21.45
CA ASP A 18 -6.24 5.26 21.10
C ASP A 18 -6.48 5.35 19.59
N LYS A 19 -5.42 5.42 18.78
CA LYS A 19 -5.49 5.63 17.31
C LYS A 19 -4.82 4.52 16.50
N VAL A 20 -3.78 3.89 17.05
CA VAL A 20 -2.99 2.88 16.35
C VAL A 20 -3.16 1.54 17.07
N ILE A 21 -3.78 0.59 16.37
CA ILE A 21 -4.02 -0.77 16.86
C ILE A 21 -3.08 -1.72 16.09
N PRO A 22 -1.99 -2.21 16.70
CA PRO A 22 -1.12 -3.21 16.08
C PRO A 22 -1.85 -4.54 15.93
N ILE A 23 -1.70 -5.19 14.77
CA ILE A 23 -2.25 -6.52 14.51
C ILE A 23 -1.11 -7.44 14.09
N LEU A 24 -0.93 -8.54 14.81
CA LEU A 24 0.04 -9.56 14.46
C LEU A 24 -0.59 -10.61 13.54
N GLY A 25 -0.20 -10.64 12.27
CA GLY A 25 -0.67 -11.66 11.33
C GLY A 25 -0.28 -11.37 9.88
N ASP A 26 -0.67 -12.27 8.97
CA ASP A 26 -0.64 -12.01 7.54
C ASP A 26 -1.73 -10.98 7.20
N ALA A 27 -1.39 -9.96 6.41
CA ALA A 27 -2.34 -8.94 5.99
C ALA A 27 -3.55 -9.53 5.24
N ARG A 28 -3.38 -10.64 4.50
CA ARG A 28 -4.48 -11.35 3.81
C ARG A 28 -5.58 -11.80 4.76
N GLU A 29 -5.20 -12.20 5.96
CA GLU A 29 -6.13 -12.66 7.00
C GLU A 29 -6.57 -11.51 7.92
N ALA A 30 -5.63 -10.64 8.30
CA ALA A 30 -5.90 -9.53 9.22
C ALA A 30 -6.97 -8.56 8.69
N VAL A 31 -6.97 -8.26 7.38
CA VAL A 31 -7.93 -7.30 6.81
C VAL A 31 -9.39 -7.79 6.85
N LYS A 32 -9.62 -9.09 7.04
CA LYS A 32 -10.97 -9.66 7.12
C LYS A 32 -11.65 -9.36 8.46
N GLY A 33 -10.87 -9.11 9.51
CA GLY A 33 -11.36 -8.88 10.88
C GLY A 33 -11.41 -7.42 11.31
N ILE A 34 -11.18 -6.47 10.39
CA ILE A 34 -11.15 -5.03 10.68
C ILE A 34 -12.17 -4.26 9.85
N GLU A 35 -12.48 -3.04 10.30
CA GLU A 35 -13.29 -2.09 9.55
C GLU A 35 -12.63 -1.72 8.21
N LYS A 36 -13.47 -1.40 7.24
CA LYS A 36 -13.01 -0.98 5.90
C LYS A 36 -12.38 0.41 5.95
N ALA A 37 -11.28 0.58 5.24
CA ALA A 37 -10.43 1.75 5.30
C ALA A 37 -10.68 2.74 4.16
N ASP A 38 -10.63 4.03 4.47
CA ASP A 38 -10.58 5.11 3.46
C ASP A 38 -9.21 5.21 2.77
N ARG A 39 -8.17 4.67 3.40
CA ARG A 39 -6.79 4.74 2.92
C ARG A 39 -6.01 3.48 3.25
N VAL A 40 -5.32 2.92 2.26
CA VAL A 40 -4.46 1.73 2.41
C VAL A 40 -3.03 2.06 2.00
N LEU A 41 -2.06 1.65 2.82
CA LEU A 41 -0.64 1.75 2.52
C LEU A 41 -0.09 0.37 2.18
N MET A 42 0.66 0.25 1.08
CA MET A 42 1.31 -0.99 0.65
C MET A 42 2.83 -0.80 0.56
N PRO A 43 3.55 -0.58 1.69
CA PRO A 43 4.94 -0.14 1.69
C PRO A 43 5.97 -1.24 1.36
N LEU A 44 5.54 -2.35 0.76
CA LEU A 44 6.39 -3.49 0.41
C LEU A 44 6.38 -3.72 -1.11
N PRO A 45 7.23 -3.02 -1.89
CA PRO A 45 7.27 -3.10 -3.35
C PRO A 45 7.36 -4.54 -3.89
N GLU A 46 8.14 -5.40 -3.22
CA GLU A 46 8.44 -6.77 -3.62
C GLU A 46 7.19 -7.66 -3.70
N LYS A 47 6.16 -7.32 -2.93
CA LYS A 47 4.91 -8.09 -2.88
C LYS A 47 3.67 -7.26 -3.18
N ALA A 48 3.81 -5.97 -3.49
CA ALA A 48 2.68 -5.06 -3.64
C ALA A 48 1.67 -5.56 -4.68
N ARG A 49 2.15 -6.08 -5.81
CA ARG A 49 1.29 -6.64 -6.88
C ARG A 49 0.47 -7.84 -6.40
N GLU A 50 1.04 -8.71 -5.57
CA GLU A 50 0.36 -9.90 -5.01
C GLU A 50 -0.68 -9.56 -3.93
N PHE A 51 -0.62 -8.36 -3.37
CA PHE A 51 -1.49 -7.91 -2.28
C PHE A 51 -2.51 -6.86 -2.72
N LEU A 52 -2.61 -6.57 -4.02
CA LEU A 52 -3.60 -5.62 -4.53
C LEU A 52 -5.03 -6.03 -4.15
N ASP A 53 -5.39 -7.30 -4.34
CA ASP A 53 -6.71 -7.82 -3.97
C ASP A 53 -7.01 -7.67 -2.47
N THR A 54 -5.97 -7.85 -1.64
CA THR A 54 -6.06 -7.64 -0.18
C THR A 54 -6.30 -6.17 0.14
N ALA A 55 -5.60 -5.25 -0.53
CA ALA A 55 -5.79 -3.81 -0.35
C ALA A 55 -7.19 -3.35 -0.81
N LEU A 56 -7.69 -3.87 -1.93
CA LEU A 56 -9.04 -3.59 -2.42
C LEU A 56 -10.11 -4.14 -1.48
N THR A 57 -9.89 -5.33 -0.92
CA THR A 57 -10.77 -5.93 0.10
C THR A 57 -10.80 -5.10 1.37
N ALA A 58 -9.68 -4.50 1.76
CA ALA A 58 -9.58 -3.63 2.92
C ALA A 58 -10.24 -2.26 2.70
N LEU A 59 -10.32 -1.80 1.45
CA LEU A 59 -10.93 -0.51 1.10
C LEU A 59 -12.44 -0.52 1.31
N LYS A 60 -13.03 0.65 1.54
CA LYS A 60 -14.49 0.77 1.57
C LYS A 60 -15.13 0.52 0.19
N PRO A 61 -16.41 0.10 0.15
CA PRO A 61 -17.13 -0.11 -1.10
C PRO A 61 -17.21 1.15 -1.98
N GLU A 62 -17.28 2.34 -1.38
CA GLU A 62 -17.40 3.62 -2.09
C GLU A 62 -16.05 4.07 -2.66
N GLY A 63 -14.95 3.50 -2.16
CA GLY A 63 -13.60 3.77 -2.62
C GLY A 63 -12.70 4.33 -1.53
N GLY A 64 -11.55 4.83 -1.98
CA GLY A 64 -10.51 5.38 -1.10
C GLY A 64 -9.17 5.53 -1.81
N VAL A 65 -8.14 5.85 -1.03
CA VAL A 65 -6.78 6.08 -1.55
C VAL A 65 -5.89 4.89 -1.27
N VAL A 66 -5.21 4.38 -2.29
CA VAL A 66 -4.17 3.36 -2.15
C VAL A 66 -2.81 3.99 -2.46
N HIS A 67 -1.88 3.86 -1.52
CA HIS A 67 -0.48 4.20 -1.71
C HIS A 67 0.26 2.94 -2.17
N PHE A 68 0.38 2.79 -3.49
CA PHE A 68 0.92 1.60 -4.14
C PHE A 68 2.42 1.77 -4.41
N TYR A 69 3.25 1.02 -3.69
CA TYR A 69 4.70 1.01 -3.90
C TYR A 69 5.08 -0.08 -4.89
N ASP A 70 6.01 0.20 -5.79
CA ASP A 70 6.46 -0.75 -6.81
C ASP A 70 7.89 -0.43 -7.24
N PHE A 71 8.41 -1.19 -8.20
CA PHE A 71 9.65 -0.89 -8.92
C PHE A 71 9.35 -0.24 -10.27
N GLY A 72 9.93 0.94 -10.49
CA GLY A 72 9.83 1.69 -11.74
C GLY A 72 11.16 1.73 -12.47
N ARG A 73 11.16 1.40 -13.77
CA ARG A 73 12.36 1.43 -14.62
C ARG A 73 12.26 2.50 -15.69
N GLU A 74 13.34 3.25 -15.90
CA GLU A 74 13.41 4.23 -17.00
C GLU A 74 13.40 3.56 -18.39
N PRO A 75 12.91 4.27 -19.43
CA PRO A 75 12.51 5.68 -19.45
C PRO A 75 11.15 5.99 -18.84
N ASP A 76 10.32 4.97 -18.60
CA ASP A 76 8.96 5.13 -18.07
C ASP A 76 8.76 4.38 -16.76
N PRO A 77 9.09 5.01 -15.62
CA PRO A 77 9.05 4.35 -14.33
C PRO A 77 7.64 4.20 -13.76
N PHE A 78 6.60 4.83 -14.32
CA PHE A 78 5.29 4.91 -13.66
C PHE A 78 4.16 4.24 -14.44
N SER A 79 4.12 4.37 -15.77
CA SER A 79 2.98 3.89 -16.55
C SER A 79 2.76 2.37 -16.43
N PRO A 80 3.80 1.50 -16.36
CA PRO A 80 3.59 0.06 -16.18
C PRO A 80 2.82 -0.28 -14.90
N SER A 81 3.12 0.39 -13.79
CA SER A 81 2.44 0.19 -12.51
C SER A 81 1.03 0.79 -12.53
N LEU A 82 0.84 1.96 -13.16
CA LEU A 82 -0.49 2.55 -13.33
C LEU A 82 -1.40 1.68 -14.20
N HIS A 83 -0.85 1.12 -15.29
CA HIS A 83 -1.57 0.20 -16.18
C HIS A 83 -1.99 -1.06 -15.42
N PHE A 84 -1.06 -1.66 -14.69
CA PHE A 84 -1.36 -2.80 -13.82
C PHE A 84 -2.51 -2.51 -12.84
N LEU A 85 -2.49 -1.35 -12.18
CA LEU A 85 -3.58 -0.95 -11.26
C LEU A 85 -4.92 -0.82 -11.98
N LYS A 86 -4.94 -0.19 -13.16
CA LYS A 86 -6.16 -0.04 -13.97
C LYS A 86 -6.73 -1.38 -14.44
N GLU A 87 -5.87 -2.31 -14.83
CA GLU A 87 -6.29 -3.64 -15.30
C GLU A 87 -6.75 -4.55 -14.16
N LYS A 88 -6.06 -4.52 -13.01
CA LYS A 88 -6.26 -5.50 -11.94
C LYS A 88 -7.20 -5.04 -10.84
N SER A 89 -7.46 -3.74 -10.70
CA SER A 89 -8.33 -3.25 -9.64
C SER A 89 -9.81 -3.61 -9.82
N GLY A 90 -10.27 -3.84 -11.06
CA GLY A 90 -11.69 -4.02 -11.37
C GLY A 90 -12.56 -2.80 -11.04
N ARG A 91 -11.96 -1.66 -10.72
CA ARG A 91 -12.59 -0.41 -10.27
C ARG A 91 -12.00 0.76 -11.07
N ARG A 92 -12.61 1.94 -11.00
CA ARG A 92 -12.03 3.13 -11.61
C ARG A 92 -10.80 3.54 -10.81
N VAL A 93 -9.68 3.76 -11.51
CA VAL A 93 -8.41 4.20 -10.92
C VAL A 93 -8.03 5.56 -11.47
N GLU A 94 -7.84 6.51 -10.56
CA GLU A 94 -7.37 7.86 -10.85
C GLU A 94 -6.01 8.10 -10.18
N LEU A 95 -5.03 8.55 -10.96
CA LEU A 95 -3.71 8.89 -10.42
C LEU A 95 -3.76 10.26 -9.75
N LEU A 96 -3.50 10.29 -8.44
CA LEU A 96 -3.39 11.52 -7.67
C LEU A 96 -1.96 12.05 -7.66
N GLY A 97 -0.98 11.15 -7.66
CA GLY A 97 0.43 11.51 -7.69
C GLY A 97 1.35 10.31 -7.90
N ALA A 98 2.53 10.55 -8.45
CA ALA A 98 3.56 9.54 -8.62
C ALA A 98 4.93 10.12 -8.25
N ARG A 99 5.76 9.34 -7.54
CA ARG A 99 7.08 9.79 -7.08
C ARG A 99 8.11 8.68 -7.17
N LYS A 100 9.34 9.02 -7.60
CA LYS A 100 10.53 8.19 -7.36
C LYS A 100 11.00 8.44 -5.92
N LEU A 101 11.21 7.38 -5.15
CA LEU A 101 11.62 7.48 -3.75
C LEU A 101 13.14 7.37 -3.59
N ARG A 102 13.71 6.25 -4.04
CA ARG A 102 15.14 5.97 -3.98
C ARG A 102 15.58 5.04 -5.11
N SER A 103 16.86 5.06 -5.45
CA SER A 103 17.44 4.10 -6.39
C SER A 103 17.45 2.69 -5.78
N TYR A 104 17.13 1.71 -6.61
CA TYR A 104 17.22 0.28 -6.28
C TYR A 104 18.32 -0.41 -7.07
N ALA A 105 18.42 -0.10 -8.37
CA ALA A 105 19.44 -0.61 -9.28
C ALA A 105 19.67 0.40 -10.42
N PRO A 106 20.65 0.20 -11.33
CA PRO A 106 20.85 1.09 -12.48
C PRO A 106 19.54 1.30 -13.25
N ARG A 107 19.07 2.56 -13.29
CA ARG A 107 17.82 2.99 -13.95
C ARG A 107 16.54 2.36 -13.37
N CYS A 108 16.60 1.78 -12.18
CA CYS A 108 15.46 1.18 -11.47
C CYS A 108 15.31 1.84 -10.09
N TYR A 109 14.08 2.19 -9.73
CA TYR A 109 13.76 2.97 -8.54
C TYR A 109 12.61 2.34 -7.77
N HIS A 110 12.62 2.48 -6.45
CA HIS A 110 11.38 2.37 -5.70
C HIS A 110 10.51 3.56 -6.07
N ILE A 111 9.28 3.29 -6.49
CA ILE A 111 8.28 4.29 -6.81
C ILE A 111 7.09 4.15 -5.87
N VAL A 112 6.31 5.22 -5.74
CA VAL A 112 4.97 5.18 -5.16
C VAL A 112 4.00 5.86 -6.12
N LEU A 113 2.85 5.22 -6.32
CA LEU A 113 1.69 5.78 -6.98
C LEU A 113 0.60 5.96 -5.93
N ASP A 114 0.19 7.20 -5.74
CA ASP A 114 -0.98 7.54 -4.94
C ASP A 114 -2.19 7.52 -5.89
N VAL A 115 -3.08 6.56 -5.70
CA VAL A 115 -4.26 6.39 -6.56
C VAL A 115 -5.55 6.46 -5.77
N ALA A 116 -6.54 7.16 -6.31
CA ALA A 116 -7.93 7.02 -5.87
C ALA A 116 -8.56 5.84 -6.62
N ILE A 117 -9.20 4.95 -5.87
CA ILE A 117 -9.93 3.80 -6.40
C ILE A 117 -11.39 3.96 -6.01
N SER A 118 -12.28 3.94 -7.00
CA SER A 118 -13.74 4.06 -6.83
C SER A 118 -14.47 3.02 -7.67
#